data_AF-A0A939CUR1-F1
#
_entry.id   AF-A0A939CUR1-F1
#
_cell.length_a   1.000
_cell.length_b   1.000
_cell.length_c   1.000
_cell.angle_alpha   90.00
_cell.angle_beta   90.00
_cell.angle_gamma   90.00
#
_symmetry.space_group_name_H-M   'P 1'
#
loop_
_entity.id
_entity.type
_entity.pdbx_description
1 polymer ?
#
loop_
_entity_poly.entity_id
_entity_poly.type
_entity_poly.pdbx_seq_one_letter_code
_entity_poly.pdbx_strand_id
1 'polypeptide(L)'
;MFSVRHLQQKREELQQHYDAFSEKIRLLRNQHAIEAGASVAFQLDKEIKRVEVERDRLFKQIQIIERSCKSEPIHNELFRLNYIAQVQLFREFITEKRIGAFLVHGSPEYGQIWLLKRLLEKIPESTVTPPIPFHLSRRTLRTDIAALWRELGRRIGVEDFSSHEEIARNVVAQLKTQHIILVFHDLECIDETYLHELICDFWLPLVNSTSQTICSSNEFFLLMFLLDQDGCVNTWNLEFAD
;
A
#
# COMPACT_ATOMS: atom_id res chain seq x y z
N MET A 1 6.00 -33.63 20.81
CA MET A 1 5.48 -32.67 19.81
C MET A 1 4.93 -31.48 20.58
N PHE A 2 5.41 -30.26 20.34
CA PHE A 2 4.82 -29.07 20.97
C PHE A 2 3.39 -28.88 20.44
N SER A 3 2.43 -28.61 21.33
CA SER A 3 1.04 -28.34 20.93
C SER A 3 1.00 -27.10 20.02
N VAL A 4 0.23 -27.16 18.93
CA VAL A 4 0.08 -26.06 17.94
C VAL A 4 -0.24 -24.73 18.62
N ARG A 5 -1.03 -24.75 19.70
CA ARG A 5 -1.36 -23.56 20.50
C ARG A 5 -0.14 -22.89 21.13
N HIS A 6 0.84 -23.67 21.56
CA HIS A 6 2.07 -23.15 22.16
C HIS A 6 2.97 -22.47 21.11
N LEU A 7 3.01 -23.01 19.88
CA LEU A 7 3.74 -22.38 18.78
C LEU A 7 3.04 -21.10 18.30
N GLN A 8 1.71 -21.06 18.30
CA GLN A 8 0.93 -19.85 17.98
C GLN A 8 1.14 -18.74 18.99
N GLN A 9 1.04 -19.04 20.28
CA GLN A 9 1.29 -18.06 21.34
C GLN A 9 2.71 -17.50 21.25
N LYS A 10 3.71 -18.38 21.06
CA LYS A 10 5.10 -17.96 20.88
C LYS A 10 5.30 -17.09 19.63
N ARG A 11 4.55 -17.35 18.55
CA ARG A 11 4.57 -16.51 17.35
C ARG A 11 3.98 -15.12 17.62
N GLU A 12 2.85 -15.04 18.30
CA GLU A 12 2.21 -13.76 18.65
C GLU A 12 3.12 -12.89 19.52
N GLU A 13 3.78 -13.49 20.51
CA GLU A 13 4.78 -12.81 21.34
C GLU A 13 5.96 -12.28 20.49
N LEU A 14 6.48 -13.09 19.57
CA LEU A 14 7.55 -12.67 18.66
C LEU A 14 7.10 -11.57 17.70
N GLN A 15 5.84 -11.61 17.23
CA GLN A 15 5.26 -10.59 16.36
C GLN A 15 5.10 -9.26 17.08
N GLN A 16 4.61 -9.26 18.33
CA GLN A 16 4.52 -8.06 19.15
C GLN A 16 5.90 -7.43 19.39
N HIS A 17 6.92 -8.25 19.64
CA HIS A 17 8.29 -7.78 19.79
C HIS A 17 8.85 -7.20 18.49
N TYR A 18 8.52 -7.81 17.35
CA TYR A 18 8.90 -7.30 16.03
C TYR A 18 8.25 -5.94 15.74
N ASP A 19 6.96 -5.79 16.04
CA ASP A 19 6.22 -4.53 15.85
C ASP A 19 6.79 -3.42 16.76
N ALA A 20 7.09 -3.75 18.02
CA ALA A 20 7.71 -2.82 18.95
C ALA A 20 9.11 -2.34 18.49
N PHE A 21 9.93 -3.24 17.93
CA PHE A 21 11.22 -2.84 17.36
C PHE A 21 11.10 -2.02 16.08
N SER A 22 10.10 -2.30 15.25
CA SER A 22 9.82 -1.51 14.05
C SER A 22 9.44 -0.07 14.42
N GLU A 23 8.60 0.08 15.44
CA GLU A 23 8.26 1.40 15.97
C GLU A 23 9.46 2.10 16.60
N LYS A 24 10.30 1.37 17.34
CA LYS A 24 11.54 1.94 17.90
C LYS A 24 12.47 2.45 16.79
N ILE A 25 12.65 1.70 15.70
CA ILE A 25 13.46 2.13 14.55
C ILE A 25 12.88 3.41 13.93
N ARG A 26 11.54 3.48 13.78
CA ARG A 26 10.86 4.68 13.25
C ARG A 26 11.17 5.91 14.10
N LEU A 27 11.03 5.80 15.42
CA LEU A 27 11.32 6.90 16.34
C LEU A 27 12.79 7.33 16.30
N LEU A 28 13.72 6.36 16.28
CA LEU A 28 15.15 6.64 16.20
C LEU A 28 15.54 7.32 14.88
N ARG A 29 14.95 6.91 13.75
CA ARG A 29 15.17 7.56 12.45
C ARG A 29 14.64 8.98 12.41
N ASN A 30 13.46 9.22 13.00
CA ASN A 30 12.91 10.57 13.14
C ASN A 30 13.81 11.46 14.00
N GLN A 31 14.33 10.92 15.11
CA GLN A 31 15.28 11.64 15.97
C GLN A 31 16.60 11.92 15.25
N HIS A 32 17.11 10.95 14.49
CA HIS A 32 18.33 11.12 13.68
C HIS A 32 18.16 12.21 12.62
N ALA A 33 16.99 12.33 12.00
CA ALA A 33 16.71 13.36 10.99
C ALA A 33 16.71 14.79 11.55
N ILE A 34 16.53 14.96 12.87
CA ILE A 34 16.44 16.26 13.55
C ILE A 34 17.77 16.60 14.27
N GLU A 35 18.66 15.63 14.45
CA GLU A 35 19.91 15.78 15.21
C GLU A 35 21.00 16.50 14.40
N ALA A 36 21.56 17.59 14.96
CA ALA A 36 22.61 18.38 14.34
C ALA A 36 24.02 18.01 14.84
N GLY A 37 24.12 17.30 15.97
CA GLY A 37 25.38 16.89 16.57
C GLY A 37 25.94 15.59 15.97
N ALA A 38 27.08 15.66 15.29
CA ALA A 38 27.72 14.50 14.64
C ALA A 38 27.99 13.30 15.58
N SER A 39 28.29 13.56 16.85
CA SER A 39 28.51 12.50 17.86
C SER A 39 27.21 11.79 18.24
N VAL A 40 26.10 12.53 18.35
CA VAL A 40 24.79 11.99 18.71
C VAL A 40 24.17 11.26 17.51
N ALA A 41 24.31 11.81 16.30
CA ALA A 41 23.93 11.16 15.05
C ALA A 41 24.63 9.79 14.89
N PHE A 42 25.95 9.73 15.12
CA PHE A 42 26.70 8.48 15.05
C PHE A 42 26.25 7.43 16.10
N GLN A 43 25.87 7.87 17.31
CA GLN A 43 25.32 6.99 18.34
C GLN A 43 23.94 6.44 17.92
N LEU A 44 23.08 7.30 17.37
CA LEU A 44 21.76 6.92 16.87
C LEU A 44 21.85 5.92 15.71
N ASP A 45 22.75 6.12 14.74
CA ASP A 45 22.99 5.17 13.65
C ASP A 45 23.41 3.79 14.17
N LYS A 46 24.29 3.76 15.17
CA LYS A 46 24.73 2.52 15.80
C LYS A 46 23.58 1.83 16.52
N GLU A 47 22.67 2.58 17.13
CA GLU A 47 21.50 2.03 17.80
C GLU A 47 20.46 1.52 16.80
N ILE A 48 20.16 2.27 15.74
CA ILE A 48 19.27 1.86 14.64
C ILE A 48 19.75 0.53 14.07
N LYS A 49 21.03 0.43 13.72
CA LYS A 49 21.61 -0.79 13.15
C LYS A 49 21.53 -2.00 14.08
N ARG A 50 21.64 -1.79 15.40
CA ARG A 50 21.48 -2.87 16.39
C ARG A 50 20.04 -3.36 16.44
N VAL A 51 19.08 -2.43 16.51
CA VAL A 51 17.66 -2.76 16.58
C VAL A 51 17.20 -3.43 15.28
N GLU A 52 17.71 -3.01 14.12
CA GLU A 52 17.45 -3.66 12.83
C GLU A 52 17.95 -5.12 12.81
N VAL A 53 19.16 -5.39 13.30
CA VAL A 53 19.69 -6.76 13.39
C VAL A 53 18.84 -7.63 14.31
N GLU A 54 18.36 -7.09 15.43
CA GLU A 54 17.46 -7.81 16.35
C GLU A 54 16.09 -8.08 15.73
N ARG A 55 15.52 -7.09 15.05
CA ARG A 55 14.28 -7.23 14.29
C ARG A 55 14.40 -8.32 13.21
N ASP A 56 15.49 -8.33 12.45
CA ASP A 56 15.72 -9.32 11.40
C ASP A 56 15.91 -10.74 11.97
N ARG A 57 16.48 -10.86 13.18
CA ARG A 57 16.56 -12.13 13.91
C ARG A 57 15.19 -12.62 14.35
N LEU A 58 14.32 -11.74 14.86
CA LEU A 58 12.94 -12.10 15.20
C LEU A 58 12.17 -12.56 13.97
N PHE A 59 12.33 -11.85 12.85
CA PHE A 59 11.72 -12.23 11.58
C PHE A 59 12.11 -13.65 11.14
N LYS A 60 13.41 -13.98 11.21
CA LYS A 60 13.89 -15.34 10.92
C LYS A 60 13.30 -16.39 11.86
N GLN A 61 13.14 -16.08 13.15
CA GLN A 61 12.54 -16.99 14.12
C GLN A 61 11.05 -17.22 13.87
N ILE A 62 10.31 -16.17 13.51
CA ILE A 62 8.91 -16.24 13.09
C ILE A 62 8.82 -17.18 11.88
N GLN A 63 9.61 -16.96 10.84
CA GLN A 63 9.61 -17.82 9.64
C GLN A 63 9.92 -19.30 9.94
N ILE A 64 10.81 -19.59 10.90
CA ILE A 64 11.14 -20.97 11.30
C ILE A 64 9.95 -21.63 12.02
N ILE A 65 9.29 -20.91 12.93
CA ILE A 65 8.10 -21.40 13.63
C ILE A 65 6.98 -21.66 12.62
N GLU A 66 6.81 -20.77 11.64
CA GLU A 66 5.83 -20.92 10.56
C GLU A 66 6.09 -22.17 9.71
N ARG A 67 7.35 -22.44 9.36
CA ARG A 67 7.71 -23.69 8.67
C ARG A 67 7.49 -24.94 9.51
N SER A 68 7.46 -24.81 10.84
CA SER A 68 7.26 -25.92 11.76
C SER A 68 5.78 -26.20 12.06
N CYS A 69 4.89 -25.23 11.82
CA CYS A 69 3.44 -25.35 11.97
C CYS A 69 2.71 -25.99 10.76
N LYS A 70 3.45 -26.55 9.79
CA LYS A 70 2.96 -27.08 8.50
C LYS A 70 1.99 -28.28 8.54
N SER A 71 1.37 -28.62 9.68
CA SER A 71 0.64 -29.90 9.83
C SER A 71 -0.88 -29.88 9.69
N GLU A 72 -1.54 -28.78 9.31
CA GLU A 72 -2.99 -28.79 9.02
C GLU A 72 -3.38 -28.01 7.75
N PRO A 73 -4.07 -28.63 6.77
CA PRO A 73 -4.42 -27.99 5.49
C PRO A 73 -5.27 -26.72 5.62
N ILE A 74 -6.30 -26.75 6.49
CA ILE A 74 -7.14 -25.56 6.73
C ILE A 74 -6.36 -24.43 7.40
N HIS A 75 -5.45 -24.79 8.31
CA HIS A 75 -4.58 -23.81 8.96
C HIS A 75 -3.66 -23.16 7.93
N ASN A 76 -3.05 -23.96 7.05
CA ASN A 76 -2.14 -23.50 6.01
C ASN A 76 -2.83 -22.54 5.01
N GLU A 77 -4.09 -22.79 4.67
CA GLU A 77 -4.86 -21.94 3.75
C GLU A 77 -5.25 -20.61 4.43
N LEU A 78 -5.70 -20.66 5.69
CA LEU A 78 -5.91 -19.48 6.53
C LEU A 78 -4.61 -18.72 6.82
N PHE A 79 -3.48 -19.43 6.85
CA PHE A 79 -2.15 -18.86 7.07
C PHE A 79 -1.62 -18.17 5.81
N ARG A 80 -1.83 -18.77 4.63
CA ARG A 80 -1.54 -18.15 3.31
C ARG A 80 -2.41 -16.93 3.06
N LEU A 81 -3.65 -16.94 3.55
CA LEU A 81 -4.51 -15.78 3.57
C LEU A 81 -3.99 -14.66 4.48
N ASN A 82 -2.97 -14.84 5.33
CA ASN A 82 -2.54 -13.76 6.24
C ASN A 82 -1.76 -12.62 5.54
N TYR A 83 -1.39 -12.78 4.25
CA TYR A 83 -0.70 -11.81 3.39
C TYR A 83 0.46 -11.02 4.04
N ILE A 84 1.20 -11.65 4.94
CA ILE A 84 2.23 -10.96 5.75
C ILE A 84 3.29 -10.32 4.85
N ALA A 85 3.72 -11.05 3.82
CA ALA A 85 4.73 -10.56 2.87
C ALA A 85 4.23 -9.31 2.12
N GLN A 86 3.00 -9.34 1.60
CA GLN A 86 2.40 -8.22 0.88
C GLN A 86 2.21 -7.01 1.79
N VAL A 87 1.77 -7.24 3.03
CA VAL A 87 1.61 -6.19 4.05
C VAL A 87 2.96 -5.58 4.42
N GLN A 88 4.02 -6.40 4.53
CA GLN A 88 5.37 -5.92 4.84
C GLN A 88 5.95 -5.09 3.69
N LEU A 89 5.83 -5.56 2.44
CA LEU A 89 6.25 -4.81 1.25
C LEU A 89 5.52 -3.47 1.15
N PHE A 90 4.22 -3.47 1.43
CA PHE A 90 3.43 -2.24 1.46
C PHE A 90 3.92 -1.29 2.57
N ARG A 91 4.21 -1.79 3.77
CA ARG A 91 4.76 -0.99 4.89
C ARG A 91 6.10 -0.36 4.55
N GLU A 92 6.99 -1.11 3.93
CA GLU A 92 8.28 -0.62 3.46
C GLU A 92 8.09 0.50 2.43
N PHE A 93 7.21 0.27 1.44
CA PHE A 93 6.87 1.27 0.44
C PHE A 93 6.36 2.57 1.05
N ILE A 94 5.33 2.51 1.91
CA ILE A 94 4.72 3.73 2.48
C ILE A 94 5.64 4.42 3.49
N THR A 95 6.74 3.80 3.92
CA THR A 95 7.76 4.47 4.72
C THR A 95 8.59 5.41 3.85
N GLU A 96 8.92 4.99 2.63
CA GLU A 96 9.84 5.70 1.73
C GLU A 96 9.15 6.60 0.70
N LYS A 97 8.00 6.14 0.17
CA LYS A 97 7.29 6.77 -0.94
C LYS A 97 5.90 7.23 -0.47
N ARG A 98 5.45 8.37 -1.00
CA ARG A 98 4.13 8.95 -0.70
C ARG A 98 3.13 8.77 -1.84
N ILE A 99 3.62 8.52 -3.04
CA ILE A 99 2.82 8.33 -4.24
C ILE A 99 3.09 6.91 -4.73
N GLY A 100 2.05 6.12 -4.98
CA GLY A 100 2.20 4.74 -5.40
C GLY A 100 0.98 4.14 -6.07
N ALA A 101 1.21 3.18 -6.95
CA ALA A 101 0.18 2.35 -7.55
C ALA A 101 0.46 0.89 -7.23
N PHE A 102 -0.58 0.14 -6.88
CA PHE A 102 -0.51 -1.26 -6.51
C PHE A 102 -1.50 -2.08 -7.32
N LEU A 103 -1.03 -3.16 -7.92
CA LEU A 103 -1.88 -4.19 -8.49
C LEU A 103 -2.12 -5.27 -7.44
N VAL A 104 -3.38 -5.47 -7.07
CA VAL A 104 -3.83 -6.58 -6.23
C VAL A 104 -4.51 -7.58 -7.14
N HIS A 105 -3.79 -8.62 -7.54
CA HIS A 105 -4.27 -9.66 -8.45
C HIS A 105 -4.20 -11.04 -7.82
N GLY A 106 -5.02 -11.96 -8.32
CA GLY A 106 -5.07 -13.34 -7.90
C GLY A 106 -6.13 -14.11 -8.66
N SER A 107 -6.20 -15.43 -8.46
CA SER A 107 -7.30 -16.22 -8.99
C SER A 107 -8.63 -15.87 -8.30
N PRO A 108 -9.79 -16.20 -8.90
CA PRO A 108 -11.09 -15.98 -8.27
C PRO A 108 -11.14 -16.49 -6.84
N GLU A 109 -11.68 -15.67 -5.94
CA GLU A 109 -11.86 -15.97 -4.50
C GLU A 109 -10.56 -16.09 -3.68
N TYR A 110 -9.40 -15.67 -4.20
CA TYR A 110 -8.12 -15.71 -3.48
C TYR A 110 -7.93 -14.55 -2.49
N GLY A 111 -9.02 -13.89 -2.07
CA GLY A 111 -9.06 -12.92 -0.98
C GLY A 111 -8.45 -11.55 -1.29
N GLN A 112 -8.39 -11.14 -2.56
CA GLN A 112 -7.86 -9.84 -3.02
C GLN A 112 -8.52 -8.66 -2.31
N ILE A 113 -9.85 -8.69 -2.11
CA ILE A 113 -10.59 -7.67 -1.33
C ILE A 113 -10.11 -7.62 0.12
N TRP A 114 -9.82 -8.78 0.69
CA TRP A 114 -9.38 -8.87 2.07
C TRP A 114 -7.94 -8.38 2.22
N LEU A 115 -7.07 -8.69 1.25
CA LEU A 115 -5.75 -8.08 1.16
C LEU A 115 -5.85 -6.56 1.06
N LEU A 116 -6.66 -6.02 0.15
CA LEU A 116 -6.88 -4.57 0.05
C LEU A 116 -7.26 -3.96 1.40
N LYS A 117 -8.29 -4.50 2.07
CA LYS A 117 -8.73 -4.00 3.39
C LYS A 117 -7.58 -3.96 4.39
N ARG A 118 -6.75 -5.01 4.42
CA ARG A 118 -5.58 -5.06 5.29
C ARG A 118 -4.49 -4.06 4.94
N LEU A 119 -4.26 -3.80 3.65
CA LEU A 119 -3.30 -2.78 3.23
C LEU A 119 -3.79 -1.39 3.66
N LEU A 120 -5.09 -1.11 3.47
CA LEU A 120 -5.70 0.15 3.91
C LEU A 120 -5.59 0.35 5.43
N GLU A 121 -5.76 -0.71 6.24
CA GLU A 121 -5.53 -0.66 7.69
C GLU A 121 -4.08 -0.33 8.10
N LYS A 122 -3.11 -0.40 7.19
CA LYS A 122 -1.70 -0.05 7.50
C LYS A 122 -1.36 1.39 7.17
N ILE A 123 -2.27 2.13 6.55
CA ILE A 123 -2.08 3.55 6.28
C ILE A 123 -2.22 4.29 7.64
N PRO A 124 -1.26 5.15 8.01
CA PRO A 124 -1.30 5.92 9.26
C PRO A 124 -2.62 6.67 9.45
N GLU A 125 -3.14 6.68 10.67
CA GLU A 125 -4.35 7.42 11.04
C GLU A 125 -4.08 8.92 11.17
N SER A 126 -3.75 9.61 10.07
CA SER A 126 -3.58 11.07 10.10
C SER A 126 -4.79 11.82 9.56
N THR A 127 -5.65 11.17 8.76
CA THR A 127 -7.03 11.61 8.42
C THR A 127 -7.83 10.43 7.83
N VAL A 128 -8.98 10.10 8.42
CA VAL A 128 -9.84 9.01 7.91
C VAL A 128 -10.60 9.49 6.68
N THR A 129 -9.95 9.50 5.52
CA THR A 129 -10.63 9.73 4.24
C THR A 129 -11.01 8.37 3.65
N PRO A 130 -12.30 8.13 3.35
CA PRO A 130 -12.68 6.88 2.72
C PRO A 130 -12.03 6.78 1.33
N PRO A 131 -11.57 5.59 0.92
CA PRO A 131 -11.09 5.38 -0.44
C PRO A 131 -12.17 5.75 -1.45
N ILE A 132 -11.75 6.25 -2.61
CA ILE A 132 -12.62 6.63 -3.72
C ILE A 132 -12.73 5.43 -4.68
N PRO A 133 -13.89 4.74 -4.72
CA PRO A 133 -14.04 3.56 -5.57
C PRO A 133 -14.43 3.94 -7.00
N PHE A 134 -13.80 3.29 -7.96
CA PHE A 134 -14.13 3.29 -9.38
C PHE A 134 -14.51 1.86 -9.77
N HIS A 135 -15.71 1.68 -10.32
CA HIS A 135 -16.17 0.38 -10.79
C HIS A 135 -16.10 0.35 -12.31
N LEU A 136 -15.08 -0.34 -12.85
CA LEU A 136 -14.83 -0.42 -14.29
C LEU A 136 -15.86 -1.31 -15.02
N SER A 137 -16.68 -2.06 -14.28
CA SER A 137 -17.90 -2.68 -14.81
C SER A 137 -18.92 -1.66 -15.35
N ARG A 138 -18.85 -0.39 -14.93
CA ARG A 138 -19.70 0.69 -15.46
C ARG A 138 -19.26 1.03 -16.88
N ARG A 139 -20.18 0.84 -17.83
CA ARG A 139 -19.94 1.03 -19.27
C ARG A 139 -19.23 2.34 -19.63
N THR A 140 -19.57 3.46 -18.99
CA THR A 140 -18.93 4.76 -19.24
C THR A 140 -17.50 4.83 -18.74
N LEU A 141 -17.19 4.23 -17.59
CA LEU A 141 -15.83 4.22 -17.01
C LEU A 141 -14.92 3.17 -17.64
N ARG A 142 -15.47 2.26 -18.44
CA ARG A 142 -14.72 1.24 -19.19
C ARG A 142 -14.16 1.75 -20.52
N THR A 143 -14.75 2.80 -21.07
CA THR A 143 -14.48 3.22 -22.46
C THR A 143 -14.09 4.68 -22.61
N ASP A 144 -14.20 5.47 -21.54
CA ASP A 144 -13.99 6.91 -21.59
C ASP A 144 -13.16 7.38 -20.37
N ILE A 145 -11.87 7.64 -20.60
CA ILE A 145 -10.98 8.20 -19.58
C ILE A 145 -11.48 9.56 -19.06
N ALA A 146 -12.14 10.38 -19.91
CA ALA A 146 -12.74 11.63 -19.45
C ALA A 146 -13.90 11.40 -18.49
N ALA A 147 -14.56 10.23 -18.53
CA ALA A 147 -15.54 9.84 -17.52
C ALA A 147 -14.89 9.55 -16.15
N LEU A 148 -13.67 8.97 -16.13
CA LEU A 148 -12.91 8.78 -14.89
C LEU A 148 -12.53 10.12 -14.25
N TRP A 149 -12.01 11.05 -15.05
CA TRP A 149 -11.70 12.40 -14.58
C TRP A 149 -12.93 13.12 -14.02
N ARG A 150 -14.08 13.05 -14.71
CA ARG A 150 -15.33 13.64 -14.22
C ARG A 150 -15.80 13.00 -12.90
N GLU A 151 -15.71 11.68 -12.78
CA GLU A 151 -16.06 10.99 -11.52
C GLU A 151 -15.11 11.40 -10.39
N LEU A 152 -13.80 11.47 -10.65
CA LEU A 152 -12.83 11.98 -9.68
C LEU A 152 -13.16 13.41 -9.28
N GLY A 153 -13.35 14.32 -10.24
CA GLY A 153 -13.73 15.71 -10.04
C GLY A 153 -14.93 15.87 -9.12
N ARG A 154 -16.00 15.09 -9.38
CA ARG A 154 -17.21 15.10 -8.54
C ARG A 154 -16.92 14.64 -7.11
N ARG A 155 -16.03 13.66 -6.92
CA ARG A 155 -15.66 13.12 -5.60
C ARG A 155 -14.78 14.07 -4.80
N ILE A 156 -13.98 14.89 -5.47
CA ILE A 156 -13.12 15.89 -4.85
C ILE A 156 -13.77 17.29 -4.79
N GLY A 157 -15.05 17.41 -5.14
CA GLY A 157 -15.81 18.66 -4.98
C GLY A 157 -15.51 19.74 -6.03
N VAL A 158 -15.08 19.33 -7.22
CA VAL A 158 -14.85 20.22 -8.37
C VAL A 158 -16.13 20.31 -9.21
N GLU A 159 -16.38 21.48 -9.81
CA GLU A 159 -17.57 21.71 -10.64
C GLU A 159 -17.61 20.76 -11.86
N ASP A 160 -18.82 20.44 -12.32
CA ASP A 160 -19.00 19.69 -13.55
C ASP A 160 -18.35 20.51 -14.71
N PHE A 161 -17.62 19.82 -15.60
CA PHE A 161 -16.87 20.38 -16.75
C PHE A 161 -15.48 20.99 -16.48
N SER A 162 -14.94 20.88 -15.27
CA SER A 162 -13.54 21.23 -15.03
C SER A 162 -12.56 20.42 -15.86
N SER A 163 -11.45 21.06 -16.24
CA SER A 163 -10.38 20.40 -16.99
C SER A 163 -9.64 19.39 -16.10
N HIS A 164 -8.96 18.42 -16.72
CA HIS A 164 -8.18 17.42 -15.99
C HIS A 164 -7.08 18.09 -15.13
N GLU A 165 -6.50 19.20 -15.59
CA GLU A 165 -5.52 19.99 -14.85
C GLU A 165 -6.12 20.67 -13.62
N GLU A 166 -7.36 21.14 -13.70
CA GLU A 166 -8.08 21.71 -12.55
C GLU A 166 -8.42 20.65 -11.51
N ILE A 167 -8.85 19.47 -11.95
CA ILE A 167 -9.08 18.31 -11.07
C ILE A 167 -7.75 17.93 -10.40
N ALA A 168 -6.66 17.81 -11.14
CA ALA A 168 -5.34 17.50 -10.60
C ALA A 168 -4.86 18.54 -9.57
N ARG A 169 -5.07 19.84 -9.83
CA ARG A 169 -4.76 20.91 -8.84
C ARG A 169 -5.55 20.77 -7.55
N ASN A 170 -6.82 20.38 -7.62
CA ASN A 170 -7.65 20.15 -6.43
C ASN A 170 -7.21 18.90 -5.65
N VAL A 171 -6.82 17.84 -6.35
CA VAL A 171 -6.18 16.67 -5.72
C VAL A 171 -4.92 17.10 -4.94
N VAL A 172 -4.06 17.90 -5.56
CA VAL A 172 -2.86 18.45 -4.90
C VAL A 172 -3.22 19.28 -3.67
N ALA A 173 -4.26 20.11 -3.74
CA ALA A 173 -4.71 20.92 -2.61
C ALA A 173 -5.20 20.04 -1.44
N GLN A 174 -5.99 19.01 -1.71
CA GLN A 174 -6.50 18.08 -0.71
C GLN A 174 -5.41 17.19 -0.11
N LEU A 175 -4.40 16.79 -0.89
CA LEU A 175 -3.23 16.04 -0.41
C LEU A 175 -2.38 16.79 0.63
N LYS A 176 -2.64 18.08 0.88
CA LYS A 176 -2.01 18.82 1.98
C LYS A 176 -2.68 18.59 3.32
N THR A 177 -3.89 18.05 3.34
CA THR A 177 -4.70 17.90 4.55
C THR A 177 -5.25 16.50 4.73
N GLN A 178 -5.26 15.67 3.68
CA GLN A 178 -5.83 14.33 3.75
C GLN A 178 -5.24 13.34 2.76
N HIS A 179 -5.41 12.04 3.04
CA HIS A 179 -5.06 10.98 2.10
C HIS A 179 -6.01 10.96 0.90
N ILE A 180 -5.47 10.64 -0.28
CA ILE A 180 -6.27 10.34 -1.46
C ILE A 180 -5.92 8.93 -1.92
N ILE A 181 -6.91 8.03 -1.79
CA ILE A 181 -6.77 6.63 -2.12
C ILE A 181 -7.79 6.31 -3.20
N LEU A 182 -7.32 5.98 -4.39
CA LEU A 182 -8.15 5.60 -5.53
C LEU A 182 -8.19 4.08 -5.61
N VAL A 183 -9.38 3.50 -5.74
CA VAL A 183 -9.55 2.04 -5.79
C VAL A 183 -10.35 1.67 -7.02
N PHE A 184 -9.69 1.03 -7.98
CA PHE A 184 -10.28 0.56 -9.23
C PHE A 184 -10.65 -0.91 -9.08
N HIS A 185 -11.95 -1.16 -9.09
CA HIS A 185 -12.55 -2.49 -9.11
C HIS A 185 -12.86 -2.93 -10.54
N ASP A 186 -13.02 -4.24 -10.70
CA ASP A 186 -13.50 -4.88 -11.91
C ASP A 186 -12.51 -4.75 -13.09
N LEU A 187 -11.21 -4.96 -12.86
CA LEU A 187 -10.19 -4.91 -13.92
C LEU A 187 -10.44 -5.94 -15.02
N GLU A 188 -11.08 -7.06 -14.71
CA GLU A 188 -11.53 -8.07 -15.66
C GLU A 188 -12.50 -7.52 -16.72
N CYS A 189 -13.11 -6.36 -16.46
CA CYS A 189 -14.02 -5.73 -17.42
C CYS A 189 -13.31 -4.90 -18.50
N ILE A 190 -12.03 -4.57 -18.35
CA ILE A 190 -11.25 -3.76 -19.30
C ILE A 190 -10.21 -4.61 -20.03
N ASP A 191 -9.68 -4.09 -21.14
CA ASP A 191 -8.56 -4.73 -21.85
C ASP A 191 -7.22 -4.04 -21.53
N GLU A 192 -6.13 -4.65 -21.99
CA GLU A 192 -4.76 -4.16 -21.77
C GLU A 192 -4.54 -2.76 -22.38
N THR A 193 -5.18 -2.46 -23.51
CA THR A 193 -5.11 -1.14 -24.16
C THR A 193 -5.71 -0.08 -23.25
N TYR A 194 -6.88 -0.34 -22.68
CA TYR A 194 -7.55 0.59 -21.78
C TYR A 194 -6.80 0.74 -20.45
N LEU A 195 -6.18 -0.33 -19.93
CA LEU A 195 -5.29 -0.19 -18.77
C LEU A 195 -4.11 0.73 -19.09
N HIS A 196 -3.53 0.61 -20.28
CA HIS A 196 -2.46 1.50 -20.72
C HIS A 196 -2.93 2.97 -20.78
N GLU A 197 -4.10 3.23 -21.35
CA GLU A 197 -4.74 4.57 -21.34
C GLU A 197 -4.99 5.07 -19.92
N LEU A 198 -5.47 4.23 -19.00
CA LEU A 198 -5.66 4.58 -17.59
C LEU A 198 -4.35 5.01 -16.94
N ILE A 199 -3.25 4.29 -17.19
CA ILE A 199 -1.95 4.65 -16.65
C ILE A 199 -1.44 5.96 -17.29
N CYS A 200 -1.46 6.06 -18.61
CA CYS A 200 -0.85 7.15 -19.37
C CYS A 200 -1.64 8.46 -19.31
N ASP A 201 -2.97 8.40 -19.38
CA ASP A 201 -3.83 9.56 -19.57
C ASP A 201 -4.57 9.97 -18.28
N PHE A 202 -4.54 9.13 -17.24
CA PHE A 202 -5.14 9.43 -15.95
C PHE A 202 -4.12 9.41 -14.81
N TRP A 203 -3.43 8.30 -14.57
CA TRP A 203 -2.54 8.16 -13.42
C TRP A 203 -1.28 9.03 -13.53
N LEU A 204 -0.52 8.91 -14.62
CA LEU A 204 0.73 9.66 -14.81
C LEU A 204 0.53 11.19 -14.77
N PRO A 205 -0.50 11.78 -15.43
CA PRO A 205 -0.75 13.22 -15.32
C PRO A 205 -1.04 13.67 -13.89
N LEU A 206 -1.74 12.84 -13.11
CA LEU A 206 -2.01 13.10 -11.70
C LEU A 206 -0.73 13.05 -10.86
N VAL A 207 0.10 12.03 -11.06
CA VAL A 207 1.40 11.86 -10.40
C VAL A 207 2.34 13.00 -10.75
N ASN A 208 2.41 13.42 -12.01
CA ASN A 208 3.30 14.50 -12.46
C ASN A 208 2.90 15.84 -11.84
N SER A 209 1.59 16.12 -11.76
CA SER A 209 1.05 17.32 -11.13
C SER A 209 1.32 17.36 -9.63
N THR A 210 1.31 16.19 -8.98
CA THR A 210 1.48 16.05 -7.53
C THR A 210 2.94 15.99 -7.11
N SER A 211 3.79 15.30 -7.86
CA SER A 211 5.23 15.16 -7.56
C SER A 211 5.98 16.49 -7.62
N GLN A 212 5.51 17.45 -8.41
CA GLN A 212 6.06 18.81 -8.45
C GLN A 212 5.74 19.63 -7.20
N THR A 213 4.70 19.25 -6.44
CA THR A 213 4.16 20.06 -5.33
C THR A 213 4.31 19.38 -3.97
N ILE A 214 4.36 18.06 -3.92
CA ILE A 214 4.47 17.27 -2.70
C ILE A 214 5.95 17.16 -2.31
N CYS A 215 6.30 17.78 -1.19
CA CYS A 215 7.63 17.69 -0.59
C CYS A 215 7.77 16.35 0.17
N SER A 216 9.00 15.91 0.39
CA SER A 216 9.35 14.70 1.18
C SER A 216 8.81 14.74 2.62
N SER A 217 8.41 15.92 3.11
CA SER A 217 7.79 16.13 4.41
C SER A 217 6.27 15.94 4.44
N ASN A 218 5.63 15.61 3.31
CA ASN A 218 4.18 15.42 3.30
C ASN A 218 3.79 14.16 4.09
N GLU A 219 2.79 14.30 4.95
CA GLU A 219 2.27 13.21 5.77
C GLU A 219 1.23 12.38 5.01
N PHE A 220 0.62 12.94 3.96
CA PHE A 220 -0.48 12.32 3.25
C PHE A 220 -0.04 11.57 1.98
N PHE A 221 -0.74 10.47 1.68
CA PHE A 221 -0.47 9.59 0.56
C PHE A 221 -1.41 9.83 -0.62
N LEU A 222 -0.88 9.67 -1.83
CA LEU A 222 -1.65 9.47 -3.06
C LEU A 222 -1.44 8.02 -3.52
N LEU A 223 -2.42 7.17 -3.26
CA LEU A 223 -2.32 5.74 -3.59
C LEU A 223 -3.38 5.36 -4.62
N MET A 224 -3.01 4.49 -5.55
CA MET A 224 -3.92 3.83 -6.47
C MET A 224 -3.86 2.31 -6.26
N PHE A 225 -5.02 1.68 -6.10
CA PHE A 225 -5.15 0.23 -6.05
C PHE A 225 -5.96 -0.25 -7.24
N LEU A 226 -5.39 -1.18 -8.00
CA LEU A 226 -6.03 -1.86 -9.12
C LEU A 226 -6.37 -3.28 -8.66
N LEU A 227 -7.64 -3.65 -8.64
CA LEU A 227 -8.10 -4.98 -8.23
C LEU A 227 -8.48 -5.86 -9.41
N ASP A 228 -7.69 -6.90 -9.61
CA ASP A 228 -7.97 -8.00 -10.54
C ASP A 228 -8.41 -9.23 -9.75
N GLN A 229 -9.70 -9.56 -9.86
CA GLN A 229 -10.32 -10.67 -9.15
C GLN A 229 -10.20 -11.99 -9.90
N ASP A 230 -10.06 -11.93 -11.23
CA ASP A 230 -10.09 -13.10 -12.10
C ASP A 230 -8.68 -13.57 -12.51
N GLY A 231 -7.66 -12.76 -12.22
CA GLY A 231 -6.28 -13.03 -12.58
C GLY A 231 -6.01 -12.79 -14.07
N CYS A 232 -6.85 -11.97 -14.73
CA CYS A 232 -6.73 -11.67 -16.15
C CYS A 232 -5.42 -10.94 -16.48
N VAL A 233 -4.90 -10.16 -15.52
CA VAL A 233 -3.68 -9.37 -15.68
C VAL A 233 -2.43 -10.25 -15.78
N ASN A 234 -2.48 -11.52 -15.36
CA ASN A 234 -1.38 -12.48 -15.58
C ASN A 234 -1.10 -12.75 -17.06
N THR A 235 -2.04 -12.39 -17.95
CA THR A 235 -1.88 -12.53 -19.40
C THR A 235 -1.35 -11.25 -20.07
N TRP A 236 -1.22 -10.16 -19.32
CA TRP A 236 -0.80 -8.84 -19.81
C TRP A 236 0.70 -8.64 -19.57
N ASN A 237 1.34 -7.89 -20.45
CA ASN A 237 2.78 -7.63 -20.33
C ASN A 237 3.03 -6.38 -19.48
N LEU A 238 2.74 -6.48 -18.18
CA LEU A 238 2.97 -5.39 -17.24
C LEU A 238 4.40 -5.39 -16.71
N GLU A 239 5.08 -4.26 -16.87
CA GLU A 239 6.34 -3.99 -16.18
C GLU A 239 6.04 -3.58 -14.73
N PHE A 240 6.45 -4.43 -13.78
CA PHE A 240 6.37 -4.12 -12.36
C PHE A 240 7.62 -3.34 -11.95
N ALA A 241 7.44 -2.25 -11.22
CA ALA A 241 8.55 -1.58 -10.58
C ALA A 241 9.01 -2.39 -9.36
N ASP A 242 10.28 -2.78 -9.35
CA ASP A 242 10.95 -3.40 -8.20
C ASP A 242 11.04 -2.45 -6.98
#